data_AF-A1B7Y8-F1
#
_entry.id   AF-A1B7Y8-F1
#
_cell.length_a   1.000
_cell.length_b   1.000
_cell.length_c   1.000
_cell.angle_alpha   90.00
_cell.angle_beta   90.00
_cell.angle_gamma   90.00
#
_symmetry.space_group_name_H-M   'P 1'
#
loop_
_entity.id
_entity.type
_entity.pdbx_description
1 polymer ?
#
loop_
_entity_poly.entity_id
_entity_poly.type
_entity_poly.pdbx_seq_one_letter_code
_entity_poly.pdbx_strand_id
1 'polypeptide(L)'
;MTISARAEEVNRMLKRLAFAALAGALWAGMGLANCVPPASTYFACTLRDGQKRVEFCQGPVTEGSSPDYYTYNLADGAAVSELYFTADAPWISTKYFRGRNGNVSETLGMALENKGYFYAFYITGIFGSPIRAAQLHVFDSQEAFQSDAGETEIQRHYCRPETVLVDWTFVGP
;
A
#
# COMPACT_ATOMS: atom_id res chain seq x y z
N MET A 1 7.29 22.07 59.43
CA MET A 1 7.28 21.79 57.98
C MET A 1 6.43 20.55 57.74
N THR A 2 5.20 20.77 57.26
CA THR A 2 4.07 19.85 57.35
C THR A 2 3.95 18.96 56.11
N ILE A 3 3.67 17.68 56.37
CA ILE A 3 3.53 16.57 55.41
C ILE A 3 2.52 16.85 54.27
N SER A 4 1.60 17.81 54.49
CA SER A 4 0.56 18.21 53.55
C SER A 4 1.07 18.80 52.23
N ALA A 5 2.20 19.52 52.23
CA ALA A 5 2.70 20.18 51.02
C ALA A 5 3.30 19.18 50.01
N ARG A 6 3.93 18.10 50.50
CA ARG A 6 4.50 17.04 49.64
C ARG A 6 3.43 16.18 48.95
N ALA A 7 2.29 15.96 49.62
CA ALA A 7 1.21 15.16 49.05
C ALA A 7 0.54 15.84 47.85
N GLU A 8 0.43 17.17 47.90
CA GLU A 8 -0.18 17.94 46.81
C GLU A 8 0.74 18.01 45.57
N GLU A 9 2.05 18.04 45.78
CA GLU A 9 3.05 18.07 44.71
C GLU A 9 3.14 16.74 43.96
N VAL A 10 3.09 15.61 44.68
CA VAL A 10 3.05 14.26 44.09
C VAL A 10 1.78 14.04 43.27
N ASN A 11 0.62 14.49 43.77
CA ASN A 11 -0.65 14.39 43.05
C ASN A 11 -0.65 15.26 41.77
N ARG A 12 0.00 16.43 41.80
CA ARG A 12 0.16 17.31 40.64
C ARG A 12 1.12 16.73 39.60
N MET A 13 2.16 16.02 40.03
CA MET A 13 3.12 15.32 39.16
C MET A 13 2.51 14.08 38.50
N LEU A 14 1.74 13.27 39.25
CA LEU A 14 0.99 12.11 38.74
C LEU A 14 -0.06 12.52 37.69
N LYS A 15 -0.78 13.61 37.91
CA LYS A 15 -1.74 14.14 36.91
C LYS A 15 -1.04 14.60 35.63
N ARG A 16 0.15 15.19 35.72
CA ARG A 16 0.94 15.60 34.54
C ARG A 16 1.49 14.41 33.76
N LEU A 17 1.94 13.36 34.46
CA LEU A 17 2.38 12.10 33.84
C LEU A 17 1.22 11.36 33.17
N ALA A 18 0.02 11.36 33.77
CA ALA A 18 -1.18 10.79 33.17
C ALA A 18 -1.61 11.53 31.89
N PHE A 19 -1.47 12.85 31.84
CA PHE A 19 -1.78 13.64 30.64
C PHE A 19 -0.76 13.44 29.50
N ALA A 20 0.52 13.23 29.82
CA ALA A 20 1.53 12.94 28.80
C ALA A 20 1.36 11.53 28.18
N ALA A 21 0.94 10.55 28.98
CA ALA A 21 0.67 9.19 28.49
C ALA A 21 -0.60 9.11 27.62
N LEU A 22 -1.62 9.94 27.87
CA LEU A 22 -2.83 9.98 27.06
C LEU A 22 -2.62 10.67 25.69
N ALA A 23 -1.67 11.60 25.58
CA ALA A 23 -1.38 12.31 24.34
C ALA A 23 -0.54 11.47 23.34
N GLY A 24 0.27 10.52 23.84
CA GLY A 24 1.08 9.64 22.99
C GLY A 24 0.31 8.50 22.31
N ALA A 25 -0.87 8.14 22.82
CA ALA A 25 -1.67 7.03 22.28
C ALA A 25 -2.55 7.41 21.07
N LEU A 26 -2.72 8.70 20.78
CA LEU A 26 -3.56 9.17 19.66
C LEU A 26 -2.86 9.20 18.30
N TRP A 27 -1.59 8.78 18.24
CA TRP A 27 -0.81 8.65 17.00
C TRP A 27 -0.63 7.20 16.55
N ALA A 28 -1.37 6.25 17.14
CA ALA A 28 -1.64 4.99 16.47
C ALA A 28 -2.66 5.29 15.35
N GLY A 29 -2.14 5.78 14.23
CA GLY A 29 -2.93 6.16 13.06
C GLY A 29 -3.91 5.06 12.72
N MET A 30 -5.20 5.37 12.88
CA MET A 30 -6.25 4.60 12.25
C MET A 30 -5.99 4.72 10.76
N GLY A 31 -5.32 3.72 10.19
CA GLY A 31 -5.12 3.60 8.75
C GLY A 31 -6.48 3.40 8.10
N LEU A 32 -7.21 4.49 7.94
CA LEU A 32 -8.35 4.55 7.03
C LEU A 32 -7.80 4.16 5.66
N ALA A 33 -8.53 3.33 4.93
CA ALA A 33 -8.18 2.79 3.62
C ALA A 33 -8.16 3.86 2.51
N ASN A 34 -7.32 4.88 2.69
CA ASN A 34 -6.98 5.88 1.70
C ASN A 34 -5.49 6.20 1.82
N CYS A 35 -4.82 6.40 0.69
CA CYS A 35 -3.51 7.07 0.68
C CYS A 35 -3.67 8.45 1.34
N VAL A 36 -3.07 8.62 2.52
CA VAL A 36 -3.21 9.85 3.30
C VAL A 36 -2.15 10.86 2.84
N PRO A 37 -2.52 12.13 2.59
CA PRO A 37 -1.55 13.18 2.31
C PRO A 37 -0.39 13.18 3.33
N PRO A 38 0.87 13.32 2.88
CA PRO A 38 1.28 13.73 1.54
C PRO A 38 1.35 12.60 0.49
N ALA A 39 1.02 11.36 0.84
CA ALA A 39 1.05 10.26 -0.11
C ALA A 39 -0.12 10.34 -1.11
N SER A 40 0.13 9.95 -2.35
CA SER A 40 -0.88 9.83 -3.41
C SER A 40 -1.07 8.37 -3.81
N THR A 41 -2.29 8.03 -4.23
CA THR A 41 -2.59 6.71 -4.78
C THR A 41 -1.94 6.57 -6.15
N TYR A 42 -1.17 5.49 -6.36
CA TYR A 42 -0.74 5.11 -7.70
C TYR A 42 -1.43 3.84 -8.20
N PHE A 43 -1.90 2.97 -7.30
CA PHE A 43 -2.86 1.92 -7.61
C PHE A 43 -3.82 1.70 -6.43
N ALA A 44 -5.10 1.45 -6.70
CA ALA A 44 -6.01 0.92 -5.70
C ALA A 44 -7.15 0.13 -6.33
N CYS A 45 -7.70 -0.84 -5.60
CA CYS A 45 -8.93 -1.51 -5.99
C CYS A 45 -9.66 -2.14 -4.79
N THR A 46 -10.96 -2.39 -4.94
CA THR A 46 -11.71 -3.28 -4.06
C THR A 46 -11.66 -4.70 -4.61
N LEU A 47 -11.41 -5.68 -3.75
CA LEU A 47 -11.40 -7.08 -4.12
C LEU A 47 -12.81 -7.56 -4.49
N ARG A 48 -12.88 -8.51 -5.42
CA ARG A 48 -14.15 -9.06 -5.91
C ARG A 48 -14.83 -9.97 -4.89
N ASP A 49 -14.06 -10.63 -4.05
CA ASP A 49 -14.51 -11.62 -3.06
C ASP A 49 -14.98 -11.00 -1.72
N GLY A 50 -14.84 -9.68 -1.53
CA GLY A 50 -15.21 -9.02 -0.29
C GLY A 50 -15.31 -7.51 -0.41
N GLN A 51 -15.34 -6.81 0.72
CA GLN A 51 -15.29 -5.33 0.79
C GLN A 51 -13.86 -4.82 1.06
N LYS A 52 -12.89 -5.73 1.07
CA LYS A 52 -11.48 -5.40 1.25
C LYS A 52 -10.97 -4.53 0.11
N ARG A 53 -10.30 -3.45 0.46
CA ARG A 53 -9.64 -2.52 -0.44
C ARG A 53 -8.14 -2.65 -0.27
N VAL A 54 -7.44 -2.72 -1.39
CA VAL A 54 -5.98 -2.65 -1.44
C VAL A 54 -5.58 -1.35 -2.09
N GLU A 55 -4.54 -0.75 -1.52
CA GLU A 55 -3.95 0.48 -2.02
C GLU A 55 -2.44 0.37 -2.03
N PHE A 56 -1.88 0.89 -3.10
CA PHE A 56 -0.48 1.17 -3.24
C PHE A 56 -0.34 2.68 -3.39
N CYS A 57 0.40 3.27 -2.46
CA CYS A 57 0.61 4.69 -2.39
C CYS A 57 2.08 5.02 -2.61
N GLN A 58 2.33 6.20 -3.15
CA GLN A 58 3.65 6.79 -3.24
C GLN A 58 3.69 8.03 -2.34
N GLY A 59 4.82 8.23 -1.68
CA GLY A 59 5.12 9.46 -0.95
C GLY A 59 5.29 10.65 -1.90
N PRO A 60 5.55 11.83 -1.34
CA PRO A 60 5.82 13.02 -2.13
C PRO A 60 7.05 12.81 -3.03
N VAL A 61 7.02 13.47 -4.18
CA VAL A 61 8.12 13.49 -5.15
C VAL A 61 8.79 14.86 -5.06
N THR A 62 10.09 14.88 -4.76
CA THR A 62 10.89 16.10 -4.91
C THR A 62 11.25 16.27 -6.39
N GLU A 63 11.27 17.51 -6.89
CA GLU A 63 11.49 17.78 -8.31
C GLU A 63 12.77 17.11 -8.84
N GLY A 64 12.62 16.21 -9.82
CA GLY A 64 13.73 15.44 -10.41
C GLY A 64 14.19 14.21 -9.62
N SER A 65 13.49 13.80 -8.56
CA SER A 65 13.80 12.59 -7.77
C SER A 65 12.73 11.51 -7.88
N SER A 66 13.05 10.31 -7.37
CA SER A 66 12.05 9.29 -7.06
C SER A 66 11.19 9.71 -5.85
N PRO A 67 9.99 9.14 -5.68
CA PRO A 67 9.22 9.27 -4.45
C PRO A 67 10.03 8.89 -3.21
N ASP A 68 9.82 9.61 -2.11
CA ASP A 68 10.57 9.38 -0.86
C ASP A 68 10.30 8.00 -0.24
N TYR A 69 9.10 7.45 -0.48
CA TYR A 69 8.68 6.15 0.02
C TYR A 69 7.48 5.61 -0.75
N TYR A 70 7.16 4.34 -0.55
CA TYR A 70 5.96 3.70 -1.04
C TYR A 70 5.25 2.98 0.11
N THR A 71 3.94 2.83 0.04
CA THR A 71 3.20 2.05 1.05
C THR A 71 2.21 1.11 0.42
N TYR A 72 2.05 -0.05 1.07
CA TYR A 72 0.97 -0.98 0.82
C TYR A 72 -0.05 -0.89 1.96
N ASN A 73 -1.33 -0.94 1.62
CA ASN A 73 -2.42 -1.00 2.58
C ASN A 73 -3.48 -2.01 2.12
N LEU A 74 -3.89 -2.92 2.99
CA LEU A 74 -5.05 -3.80 2.83
C LEU A 74 -5.97 -3.62 4.03
N ALA A 75 -7.23 -3.23 3.78
CA ALA A 75 -8.20 -2.93 4.83
C ALA A 75 -9.62 -3.32 4.39
N ASP A 76 -10.49 -3.63 5.34
CA ASP A 76 -11.92 -3.83 5.09
C ASP A 76 -12.72 -2.55 5.34
N GLY A 77 -13.15 -1.88 4.26
CA GLY A 77 -13.85 -0.59 4.34
C GLY A 77 -13.04 0.49 5.07
N ALA A 78 -13.59 1.05 6.15
CA ALA A 78 -12.95 2.06 6.99
C ALA A 78 -12.29 1.46 8.25
N ALA A 79 -12.13 0.13 8.32
CA ALA A 79 -11.45 -0.53 9.42
C ALA A 79 -9.94 -0.22 9.42
N VAL A 80 -9.29 -0.52 10.54
CA VAL A 80 -7.83 -0.53 10.63
C VAL A 80 -7.27 -1.52 9.61
N SER A 81 -6.19 -1.12 8.94
CA SER A 81 -5.44 -1.96 8.01
C SER A 81 -5.11 -3.34 8.60
N GLU A 82 -5.49 -4.39 7.89
CA GLU A 82 -5.06 -5.77 8.19
C GLU A 82 -3.57 -5.96 7.87
N LEU A 83 -3.10 -5.26 6.83
CA LEU A 83 -1.69 -5.23 6.45
C LEU A 83 -1.34 -3.82 5.99
N TYR A 84 -0.32 -3.25 6.63
CA TYR A 84 0.28 -1.98 6.23
C TYR A 84 1.79 -2.09 6.34
N PHE A 85 2.50 -1.60 5.33
CA PHE A 85 3.95 -1.48 5.38
C PHE A 85 4.45 -0.40 4.42
N THR A 86 5.68 0.06 4.66
CA THR A 86 6.41 0.99 3.81
C THR A 86 7.53 0.24 3.08
N ALA A 87 7.81 0.63 1.85
CA ALA A 87 8.92 0.13 1.04
C ALA A 87 9.67 1.31 0.41
N ASP A 88 10.98 1.14 0.21
CA ASP A 88 11.84 2.19 -0.33
C ASP A 88 11.68 2.36 -1.84
N ALA A 89 11.36 1.27 -2.55
CA ALA A 89 11.20 1.27 -3.99
C ALA A 89 10.21 0.19 -4.45
N PRO A 90 9.53 0.39 -5.59
CA PRO A 90 8.75 -0.62 -6.24
C PRO A 90 9.63 -1.51 -7.12
N TRP A 91 9.15 -2.70 -7.36
CA TRP A 91 9.68 -3.62 -8.34
C TRP A 91 8.76 -3.66 -9.56
N ILE A 92 9.35 -3.68 -10.75
CA ILE A 92 8.61 -3.81 -12.00
C ILE A 92 8.79 -5.23 -12.53
N SER A 93 7.72 -5.82 -13.09
CA SER A 93 7.75 -7.14 -13.70
C SER A 93 7.03 -7.14 -15.04
N THR A 94 7.67 -7.78 -16.03
CA THR A 94 7.13 -8.04 -17.37
C THR A 94 6.63 -9.49 -17.51
N LYS A 95 6.49 -10.24 -16.41
CA LYS A 95 6.11 -11.66 -16.37
C LYS A 95 4.91 -12.01 -17.27
N TYR A 96 3.85 -11.20 -17.19
CA TYR A 96 2.64 -11.37 -17.99
C TYR A 96 2.56 -10.47 -19.22
N PHE A 97 3.65 -9.78 -19.55
CA PHE A 97 3.73 -8.99 -20.77
C PHE A 97 3.65 -9.94 -21.99
N ARG A 98 2.66 -9.71 -22.86
CA ARG A 98 2.44 -10.49 -24.08
C ARG A 98 2.25 -9.54 -25.25
N GLY A 99 3.35 -9.15 -25.90
CA GLY A 99 3.28 -8.47 -27.19
C GLY A 99 2.86 -9.48 -28.26
N ARG A 100 1.63 -9.41 -28.78
CA ARG A 100 1.21 -10.23 -29.93
C ARG A 100 0.60 -9.35 -31.02
N ASN A 101 1.18 -9.44 -32.22
CA ASN A 101 0.65 -8.87 -33.47
C ASN A 101 0.33 -7.37 -33.42
N GLY A 102 1.23 -6.54 -32.89
CA GLY A 102 1.08 -5.07 -32.90
C GLY A 102 0.00 -4.51 -31.97
N ASN A 103 -0.78 -5.37 -31.30
CA ASN A 103 -1.70 -4.98 -30.24
C ASN A 103 -1.07 -5.37 -28.91
N VAL A 104 -0.55 -4.37 -28.21
CA VAL A 104 0.13 -4.56 -26.93
C VAL A 104 -0.94 -4.85 -25.88
N SER A 105 -1.14 -6.12 -25.52
CA SER A 105 -1.87 -6.45 -24.29
C SER A 105 -0.87 -6.34 -23.16
N GLU A 106 -0.67 -5.10 -22.70
CA GLU A 106 0.31 -4.72 -21.70
C GLU A 106 -0.23 -5.16 -20.35
N THR A 107 0.29 -6.28 -19.86
CA THR A 107 0.13 -6.58 -18.43
C THR A 107 1.42 -6.19 -17.75
N LEU A 108 1.41 -4.97 -17.19
CA LEU A 108 2.49 -4.48 -16.34
C LEU A 108 2.25 -4.95 -14.91
N GLY A 109 3.27 -5.52 -14.31
CA GLY A 109 3.30 -5.83 -12.89
C GLY A 109 4.13 -4.80 -12.13
N MET A 110 3.61 -4.33 -11.01
CA MET A 110 4.41 -3.63 -10.01
C MET A 110 4.22 -4.27 -8.65
N ALA A 111 5.27 -4.32 -7.84
CA ALA A 111 5.22 -4.89 -6.51
C ALA A 111 5.95 -4.04 -5.48
N LEU A 112 5.54 -4.17 -4.22
CA LEU A 112 6.29 -3.72 -3.05
C LEU A 112 6.77 -4.94 -2.26
N GLU A 113 8.01 -4.88 -1.81
CA GLU A 113 8.62 -5.96 -1.01
C GLU A 113 8.42 -5.70 0.48
N ASN A 114 8.12 -6.75 1.23
CA ASN A 114 8.04 -6.71 2.68
C ASN A 114 8.42 -8.09 3.25
N LYS A 115 9.56 -8.15 3.94
CA LYS A 115 10.07 -9.36 4.60
C LYS A 115 10.22 -10.54 3.63
N GLY A 116 10.69 -10.28 2.41
CA GLY A 116 10.90 -11.26 1.35
C GLY A 116 9.65 -11.59 0.53
N TYR A 117 8.47 -11.13 0.93
CA TYR A 117 7.24 -11.28 0.15
C TYR A 117 7.05 -10.10 -0.80
N PHE A 118 6.58 -10.39 -2.01
CA PHE A 118 6.30 -9.39 -3.04
C PHE A 118 4.80 -9.28 -3.24
N TYR A 119 4.25 -8.13 -2.84
CA TYR A 119 2.84 -7.81 -2.99
C TYR A 119 2.68 -7.03 -4.29
N ALA A 120 2.12 -7.67 -5.30
CA ALA A 120 2.06 -7.15 -6.66
C ALA A 120 0.64 -6.82 -7.08
N PHE A 121 0.49 -5.79 -7.92
CA PHE A 121 -0.67 -5.64 -8.78
C PHE A 121 -0.27 -5.85 -10.24
N TYR A 122 -1.20 -6.40 -11.01
CA TYR A 122 -1.11 -6.51 -12.46
C TYR A 122 -2.32 -5.87 -13.09
N ILE A 123 -2.10 -4.96 -14.03
CA ILE A 123 -3.17 -4.29 -14.78
C ILE A 123 -3.14 -4.84 -16.19
N THR A 124 -4.25 -5.39 -16.65
CA THR A 124 -4.42 -5.80 -18.04
C THR A 124 -5.14 -4.70 -18.81
N GLY A 125 -4.43 -4.09 -19.76
CA GLY A 125 -4.97 -3.03 -20.59
C GLY A 125 -4.03 -2.64 -21.72
N ILE A 126 -4.43 -1.63 -22.47
CA ILE A 126 -3.52 -0.83 -23.30
C ILE A 126 -3.25 0.43 -22.49
N PHE A 127 -2.00 0.89 -22.41
CA PHE A 127 -1.66 2.14 -21.74
C PHE A 127 -2.57 3.30 -22.20
N GLY A 128 -3.09 4.07 -21.24
CA GLY A 128 -4.03 5.18 -21.50
C GLY A 128 -5.44 4.76 -21.93
N SER A 129 -5.74 3.46 -22.00
CA SER A 129 -7.09 2.93 -22.27
C SER A 129 -7.81 2.49 -21.00
N PRO A 130 -9.15 2.30 -21.02
CA PRO A 130 -9.87 1.74 -19.89
C PRO A 130 -9.28 0.39 -19.44
N ILE A 131 -9.12 0.25 -18.12
CA ILE A 131 -8.61 -0.96 -17.49
C ILE A 131 -9.61 -2.09 -17.71
N ARG A 132 -9.15 -3.21 -18.29
CA ARG A 132 -10.01 -4.38 -18.55
C ARG A 132 -10.09 -5.29 -17.35
N ALA A 133 -8.96 -5.48 -16.68
CA ALA A 133 -8.85 -6.26 -15.46
C ALA A 133 -7.67 -5.75 -14.63
N ALA A 134 -7.78 -5.91 -13.32
CA ALA A 134 -6.66 -5.77 -12.40
C ALA A 134 -6.67 -6.94 -11.42
N GLN A 135 -5.48 -7.42 -11.08
CA GLN A 135 -5.28 -8.55 -10.18
C GLN A 135 -4.23 -8.19 -9.15
N LEU A 136 -4.34 -8.79 -7.97
CA LEU A 136 -3.31 -8.75 -6.94
C LEU A 136 -2.70 -10.12 -6.77
N HIS A 137 -1.38 -10.16 -6.74
CA HIS A 137 -0.62 -11.38 -6.61
C HIS A 137 0.33 -11.23 -5.43
N VAL A 138 0.56 -12.31 -4.68
CA VAL A 138 1.60 -12.34 -3.64
C VAL A 138 2.60 -13.42 -4.01
N PHE A 139 3.88 -13.08 -4.00
CA PHE A 139 4.98 -14.03 -4.22
C PHE A 139 5.82 -14.14 -2.95
N ASP A 140 6.43 -15.29 -2.74
CA ASP A 140 7.30 -15.59 -1.59
C ASP A 140 8.78 -15.28 -1.83
N SER A 141 9.11 -14.80 -3.04
CA SER A 141 10.48 -14.49 -3.47
C SER A 141 10.51 -13.54 -4.66
N GLN A 142 11.63 -12.86 -4.84
CA GLN A 142 11.89 -12.02 -5.99
C GLN A 142 11.93 -12.86 -7.27
N GLU A 143 12.54 -14.04 -7.20
CA GLU A 143 12.63 -14.98 -8.31
C GLU A 143 11.24 -15.40 -8.79
N ALA A 144 10.32 -15.72 -7.89
CA ALA A 144 8.94 -16.04 -8.27
C ALA A 144 8.23 -14.85 -8.95
N PHE A 145 8.43 -13.63 -8.42
CA PHE A 145 7.86 -12.41 -8.99
C PHE A 145 8.40 -12.08 -10.41
N GLN A 146 9.70 -12.34 -10.64
CA GLN A 146 10.38 -12.03 -11.89
C GLN A 146 10.42 -13.19 -12.89
N SER A 147 10.03 -14.40 -12.48
CA SER A 147 10.16 -15.60 -13.30
C SER A 147 9.28 -15.56 -14.55
N ASP A 148 9.81 -16.04 -15.68
CA ASP A 148 9.04 -16.31 -16.89
C ASP A 148 8.15 -17.56 -16.77
N ALA A 149 8.36 -18.38 -15.72
CA ALA A 149 7.48 -19.48 -15.40
C ALA A 149 6.11 -18.93 -15.00
N GLY A 150 5.05 -19.36 -15.69
CA GLY A 150 3.71 -18.78 -15.67
C GLY A 150 3.16 -18.40 -14.30
N GLU A 151 2.49 -19.31 -13.61
CA GLU A 151 1.84 -19.03 -12.31
C GLU A 151 2.75 -19.53 -11.18
N THR A 152 3.23 -18.61 -10.35
CA THR A 152 4.16 -18.88 -9.24
C THR A 152 3.80 -18.10 -7.97
N GLU A 153 2.71 -17.33 -8.02
CA GLU A 153 2.15 -16.62 -6.89
C GLU A 153 1.53 -17.59 -5.88
N ILE A 154 1.73 -17.30 -4.59
CA ILE A 154 1.13 -18.06 -3.49
C ILE A 154 -0.30 -17.60 -3.19
N GLN A 155 -0.67 -16.40 -3.63
CA GLN A 155 -2.02 -15.86 -3.54
C GLN A 155 -2.36 -15.03 -4.78
N ARG A 156 -3.62 -15.12 -5.22
CA ARG A 156 -4.17 -14.34 -6.33
C ARG A 156 -5.56 -13.84 -5.97
N HIS A 157 -5.77 -12.54 -6.10
CA HIS A 157 -7.08 -11.90 -5.95
C HIS A 157 -7.44 -11.09 -7.20
N TYR A 158 -8.73 -10.94 -7.45
CA TYR A 158 -9.24 -10.16 -8.57
C TYR A 158 -9.89 -8.88 -8.07
N CYS A 159 -9.61 -7.76 -8.72
CA CYS A 159 -10.27 -6.50 -8.44
C CYS A 159 -11.68 -6.45 -9.05
N ARG A 160 -12.57 -5.67 -8.44
CA ARG A 160 -13.79 -5.18 -9.07
C ARG A 160 -13.43 -4.10 -10.09
N PRO A 161 -13.68 -4.30 -11.40
CA PRO A 161 -13.19 -3.40 -12.45
C PRO A 161 -13.54 -1.92 -12.23
N GLU A 162 -14.75 -1.65 -11.76
CA GLU A 162 -15.28 -0.31 -11.51
C GLU A 162 -14.63 0.43 -10.33
N THR A 163 -13.82 -0.26 -9.53
CA THR A 163 -13.14 0.30 -8.35
C THR A 163 -11.65 0.54 -8.56
N VAL A 164 -11.13 0.15 -9.74
CA VAL A 164 -9.71 0.26 -10.03
C VAL A 164 -9.34 1.71 -10.27
N LEU A 165 -8.39 2.21 -9.50
CA LEU A 165 -7.74 3.50 -9.67
C LEU A 165 -6.27 3.25 -10.00
N VAL A 166 -5.77 3.94 -11.02
CA VAL A 166 -4.36 3.86 -11.46
C VAL A 166 -3.89 5.25 -11.81
N ASP A 167 -2.71 5.60 -11.33
CA ASP A 167 -1.96 6.74 -11.85
C ASP A 167 -1.06 6.28 -13.01
N TRP A 168 -1.55 6.51 -14.23
CA TRP A 168 -0.82 6.14 -15.45
C TRP A 168 0.45 6.97 -15.66
N THR A 169 0.61 8.12 -15.01
CA THR A 169 1.85 8.91 -15.13
C THR A 169 3.04 8.22 -14.46
N PHE A 170 2.75 7.34 -13.50
CA PHE A 170 3.76 6.57 -12.77
C PHE A 170 3.89 5.14 -13.28
N VAL A 171 2.77 4.53 -13.68
CA VAL A 171 2.71 3.13 -14.15
C VAL A 171 3.08 3.01 -15.64
N GLY A 172 3.14 4.12 -16.38
CA GLY A 172 3.51 4.14 -17.81
C GLY A 172 5.02 4.22 -18.07
N PRO A 173 5.47 3.81 -19.27
CA PRO A 173 6.79 4.19 -19.79
C PRO A 173 6.91 5.68 -20.09
#